data_AF-A0AAN1VS01-F1
#
_entry.id   AF-A0AAN1VS01-F1
#
_cell.length_a   1.000
_cell.length_b   1.000
_cell.length_c   1.000
_cell.angle_alpha   90.00
_cell.angle_beta   90.00
_cell.angle_gamma   90.00
#
_symmetry.space_group_name_H-M   'P 1'
#
loop_
_entity.id
_entity.type
_entity.pdbx_description
1 polymer ?
#
loop_
_entity_poly.entity_id
_entity_poly.type
_entity_poly.pdbx_seq_one_letter_code
_entity_poly.pdbx_strand_id
1 'polypeptide(L)'
;MELNRIIDYTLLKAEATRKEVLEVIEEAKKQRFYAICISPSWVFLAAKELKRDPTVVCTVIGFPFGTNTSEAKAFETKNAIENGADEIDMVMNIGALKSGMEEKVQADMQAVVDVAKDQALVKVIIEMTLLTKEELLKACELARAAGADFIKTSTGLLKVNTTVAEVKLLKEIVAPEMGVKVSCGIYDEDEALAMLEAGASRLEISASVSMMTKNDKMKKLGGGRWQRQKKNG
;
A
#
# COMPACT_ATOMS: atom_id res chain seq x y z
N MET A 1 -12.51 11.98 9.03
CA MET A 1 -11.30 11.78 8.18
C MET A 1 -11.42 12.68 6.94
N GLU A 2 -10.33 13.14 6.33
CA GLU A 2 -10.38 13.89 5.05
C GLU A 2 -9.91 12.97 3.92
N LEU A 3 -10.56 13.01 2.75
CA LEU A 3 -10.31 12.08 1.63
C LEU A 3 -8.86 12.17 1.10
N ASN A 4 -8.29 13.36 0.99
CA ASN A 4 -6.88 13.52 0.63
C ASN A 4 -5.94 12.82 1.63
N ARG A 5 -6.29 12.81 2.92
CA ARG A 5 -5.50 12.17 4.00
C ARG A 5 -5.68 10.65 4.10
N ILE A 6 -6.13 10.01 3.04
CA ILE A 6 -6.12 8.55 2.84
C ILE A 6 -5.67 8.13 1.43
N ILE A 7 -5.20 9.08 0.62
CA ILE A 7 -4.71 8.78 -0.72
C ILE A 7 -3.21 8.58 -0.67
N ASP A 8 -2.76 7.44 -1.21
CA ASP A 8 -1.37 7.18 -1.54
C ASP A 8 -1.17 7.53 -3.03
N TYR A 9 -0.52 8.66 -3.31
CA TYR A 9 -0.31 9.15 -4.67
C TYR A 9 0.91 8.50 -5.31
N THR A 10 0.70 7.76 -6.41
CA THR A 10 1.66 6.74 -6.85
C THR A 10 2.29 7.05 -8.20
N LEU A 11 3.61 6.91 -8.30
CA LEU A 11 4.38 6.95 -9.54
C LEU A 11 5.40 5.80 -9.56
N LEU A 12 5.05 4.70 -10.24
CA LEU A 12 5.85 3.46 -10.33
C LEU A 12 6.16 3.05 -11.78
N LYS A 13 6.09 4.00 -12.72
CA LYS A 13 6.45 3.75 -14.11
C LYS A 13 7.96 3.57 -14.23
N ALA A 14 8.40 2.58 -15.02
CA ALA A 14 9.82 2.29 -15.18
C ALA A 14 10.59 3.46 -15.84
N GLU A 15 9.90 4.22 -16.68
CA GLU A 15 10.42 5.41 -17.38
C GLU A 15 10.35 6.70 -16.56
N ALA A 16 9.83 6.67 -15.32
CA ALA A 16 9.64 7.85 -14.49
C ALA A 16 10.98 8.59 -14.26
N THR A 17 11.03 9.82 -14.75
CA THR A 17 12.20 10.69 -14.66
C THR A 17 12.26 11.43 -13.32
N ARG A 18 13.45 11.94 -12.97
CA ARG A 18 13.62 12.82 -11.80
C ARG A 18 12.65 14.01 -11.81
N LYS A 19 12.36 14.57 -13.00
CA LYS A 19 11.46 15.71 -13.14
C LYS A 19 10.03 15.33 -12.74
N GLU A 20 9.52 14.23 -13.28
CA GLU A 20 8.17 13.74 -12.96
C GLU A 20 8.03 13.36 -11.48
N VAL A 21 9.09 12.80 -10.88
CA VAL A 21 9.12 12.51 -9.44
C VAL A 21 8.99 13.79 -8.61
N LEU A 22 9.70 14.86 -8.98
CA LEU A 22 9.58 16.16 -8.30
C LEU A 22 8.19 16.78 -8.49
N GLU A 23 7.59 16.64 -9.67
CA GLU A 23 6.23 17.12 -9.93
C GLU A 23 5.21 16.40 -9.04
N VAL A 24 5.31 15.06 -8.93
CA VAL A 24 4.44 14.25 -8.05
C VAL A 24 4.60 14.64 -6.58
N ILE A 25 5.83 14.91 -6.12
CA ILE A 25 6.08 15.39 -4.75
C ILE A 25 5.38 16.73 -4.50
N GLU A 26 5.52 17.70 -5.41
CA GLU A 26 4.91 19.03 -5.25
C GLU A 26 3.38 18.98 -5.32
N GLU A 27 2.81 18.15 -6.20
CA GLU A 27 1.37 17.91 -6.25
C GLU A 27 0.85 17.27 -4.97
N ALA A 28 1.56 16.29 -4.41
CA ALA A 28 1.19 15.65 -3.17
C ALA A 28 1.20 16.63 -1.98
N LYS A 29 2.20 17.51 -1.91
CA LYS A 29 2.24 18.61 -0.92
C LYS A 29 1.03 19.53 -1.07
N LYS A 30 0.76 19.99 -2.31
CA LYS A 30 -0.33 20.92 -2.62
C LYS A 30 -1.70 20.34 -2.25
N GLN A 31 -1.95 19.08 -2.57
CA GLN A 31 -3.21 18.38 -2.27
C GLN A 31 -3.25 17.82 -0.85
N ARG A 32 -2.12 17.86 -0.13
CA ARG A 32 -1.92 17.29 1.21
C ARG A 32 -2.27 15.80 1.24
N PHE A 33 -1.85 15.03 0.24
CA PHE A 33 -2.08 13.59 0.22
C PHE A 33 -1.48 12.89 1.44
N TYR A 34 -1.93 11.68 1.74
CA TYR A 34 -1.40 10.96 2.88
C TYR A 34 0.04 10.51 2.63
N ALA A 35 0.26 9.83 1.50
CA ALA A 35 1.56 9.33 1.09
C ALA A 35 1.85 9.67 -0.37
N ILE A 36 3.12 9.62 -0.74
CA ILE A 36 3.52 9.29 -2.10
C ILE A 36 4.06 7.86 -2.15
N CYS A 37 3.79 7.11 -3.21
CA CYS A 37 4.36 5.79 -3.44
C CYS A 37 5.22 5.79 -4.71
N ILE A 38 6.53 5.60 -4.54
CA ILE A 38 7.51 5.73 -5.63
C ILE A 38 8.53 4.60 -5.60
N SER A 39 9.22 4.38 -6.72
CA SER A 39 10.24 3.32 -6.82
C SER A 39 11.40 3.55 -5.83
N PRO A 40 12.05 2.47 -5.33
CA PRO A 40 13.11 2.57 -4.32
C PRO A 40 14.25 3.54 -4.66
N SER A 41 14.61 3.64 -5.94
CA SER A 41 15.67 4.55 -6.43
C SER A 41 15.39 6.04 -6.17
N TRP A 42 14.13 6.41 -5.93
CA TRP A 42 13.71 7.79 -5.72
C TRP A 42 13.41 8.13 -4.25
N VAL A 43 13.48 7.15 -3.34
CA VAL A 43 13.13 7.32 -1.91
C VAL A 43 13.94 8.42 -1.24
N PHE A 44 15.26 8.43 -1.42
CA PHE A 44 16.12 9.44 -0.83
C PHE A 44 15.76 10.86 -1.29
N LEU A 45 15.43 11.02 -2.57
CA LEU A 45 15.00 12.30 -3.12
C LEU A 45 13.67 12.74 -2.47
N ALA A 46 12.69 11.86 -2.43
CA ALA A 46 11.39 12.14 -1.81
C ALA A 46 11.51 12.51 -0.34
N ALA A 47 12.22 11.71 0.45
CA ALA A 47 12.41 11.96 1.88
C ALA A 47 13.08 13.32 2.14
N LYS A 48 14.05 13.70 1.30
CA LYS A 48 14.68 15.02 1.36
C LYS A 48 13.69 16.14 1.08
N GLU A 49 12.89 16.03 0.02
CA GLU A 49 11.93 17.06 -0.39
C GLU A 49 10.71 17.15 0.55
N LEU A 50 10.38 16.07 1.27
CA LEU A 50 9.25 15.96 2.20
C LEU A 50 9.61 16.13 3.68
N LYS A 51 10.88 16.44 4.03
CA LYS A 51 11.39 16.49 5.42
C LYS A 51 10.55 17.29 6.43
N ARG A 52 9.72 18.23 5.99
CA ARG A 52 8.85 19.06 6.85
C ARG A 52 7.37 19.01 6.44
N ASP A 53 7.02 18.11 5.54
CA ASP A 53 5.67 17.92 5.07
C ASP A 53 5.03 16.71 5.79
N PRO A 54 3.71 16.73 6.08
CA PRO A 54 3.03 15.59 6.71
C PRO A 54 2.75 14.42 5.75
N THR A 55 3.13 14.52 4.47
CA THR A 55 3.03 13.43 3.48
C THR A 55 4.14 12.43 3.71
N VAL A 56 3.78 11.16 3.86
CA VAL A 56 4.75 10.09 4.12
C VAL A 56 5.35 9.52 2.83
N VAL A 57 6.55 8.97 2.92
CA VAL A 57 7.22 8.31 1.80
C VAL A 57 6.94 6.80 1.84
N CYS A 58 6.15 6.32 0.89
CA CYS A 58 5.93 4.91 0.64
C CYS A 58 6.82 4.45 -0.53
N THR A 59 7.34 3.23 -0.45
CA THR A 59 7.97 2.57 -1.59
C THR A 59 7.51 1.12 -1.72
N VAL A 60 7.97 0.43 -2.77
CA VAL A 60 7.59 -0.94 -3.11
C VAL A 60 8.77 -1.89 -2.97
N ILE A 61 8.53 -3.14 -2.57
CA ILE A 61 9.57 -4.16 -2.33
C ILE A 61 9.24 -5.46 -3.08
N GLY A 62 10.25 -6.02 -3.76
CA GLY A 62 10.06 -7.20 -4.62
C GLY A 62 9.03 -6.95 -5.73
N PHE A 63 8.83 -5.70 -6.14
CA PHE A 63 7.76 -5.28 -7.02
C PHE A 63 8.16 -5.35 -8.51
N PRO A 64 7.24 -5.71 -9.43
CA PRO A 64 5.83 -6.04 -9.18
C PRO A 64 5.55 -7.53 -8.96
N PHE A 65 6.52 -8.42 -9.10
CA PHE A 65 6.23 -9.86 -9.23
C PHE A 65 6.30 -10.66 -7.94
N GLY A 66 6.99 -10.16 -6.90
CA GLY A 66 7.16 -10.87 -5.63
C GLY A 66 8.04 -12.11 -5.70
N THR A 67 8.78 -12.32 -6.80
CA THR A 67 9.55 -13.54 -7.08
C THR A 67 10.99 -13.50 -6.56
N ASN A 68 11.42 -12.38 -5.99
CA ASN A 68 12.71 -12.26 -5.30
C ASN A 68 12.78 -13.18 -4.07
N THR A 69 14.00 -13.49 -3.62
CA THR A 69 14.19 -14.20 -2.35
C THR A 69 13.89 -13.30 -1.16
N SER A 70 13.61 -13.92 -0.02
CA SER A 70 13.27 -13.21 1.21
C SER A 70 14.43 -12.35 1.71
N GLU A 71 15.68 -12.79 1.52
CA GLU A 71 16.89 -12.04 1.86
C GLU A 71 17.03 -10.78 0.99
N ALA A 72 16.72 -10.89 -0.31
CA ALA A 72 16.75 -9.75 -1.21
C ALA A 72 15.68 -8.71 -0.83
N LYS A 73 14.45 -9.16 -0.52
CA LYS A 73 13.38 -8.26 -0.05
C LYS A 73 13.72 -7.61 1.28
N ALA A 74 14.30 -8.34 2.22
CA ALA A 74 14.75 -7.81 3.51
C ALA A 74 15.86 -6.76 3.33
N PHE A 75 16.84 -7.01 2.46
CA PHE A 75 17.89 -6.05 2.14
C PHE A 75 17.33 -4.78 1.47
N GLU A 76 16.45 -4.95 0.48
CA GLU A 76 15.80 -3.83 -0.21
C GLU A 76 14.98 -2.98 0.77
N THR A 77 14.26 -3.63 1.70
CA THR A 77 13.49 -2.97 2.77
C THR A 77 14.40 -2.15 3.68
N LYS A 78 15.53 -2.73 4.12
CA LYS A 78 16.51 -2.03 4.95
C LYS A 78 17.04 -0.80 4.24
N ASN A 79 17.43 -0.94 2.97
CA ASN A 79 17.94 0.17 2.17
C ASN A 79 16.90 1.27 1.96
N ALA A 80 15.63 0.90 1.71
CA ALA A 80 14.54 1.87 1.58
C ALA A 80 14.33 2.68 2.87
N ILE A 81 14.34 2.02 4.03
CA ILE A 81 14.19 2.69 5.33
C ILE A 81 15.39 3.60 5.62
N GLU A 82 16.62 3.15 5.36
CA GLU A 82 17.84 3.97 5.50
C GLU A 82 17.80 5.22 4.60
N ASN A 83 17.14 5.12 3.44
CA ASN A 83 16.91 6.24 2.53
C ASN A 83 15.70 7.13 2.92
N GLY A 84 14.94 6.77 3.95
CA GLY A 84 13.85 7.57 4.50
C GLY A 84 12.44 7.15 4.09
N ALA A 85 12.21 5.89 3.73
CA ALA A 85 10.86 5.36 3.57
C ALA A 85 10.15 5.18 4.93
N ASP A 86 8.92 5.67 5.03
CA ASP A 86 8.03 5.52 6.19
C ASP A 86 7.10 4.32 6.06
N GLU A 87 6.80 3.89 4.83
CA GLU A 87 5.91 2.77 4.54
C GLU A 87 6.45 1.90 3.38
N ILE A 88 6.16 0.60 3.46
CA ILE A 88 6.64 -0.44 2.55
C ILE A 88 5.43 -1.19 1.97
N ASP A 89 5.30 -1.21 0.65
CA ASP A 89 4.33 -2.02 -0.10
C ASP A 89 5.08 -3.22 -0.72
N MET A 90 5.14 -4.35 -0.03
CA MET A 90 5.83 -5.55 -0.53
C MET A 90 4.90 -6.43 -1.37
N VAL A 91 5.40 -7.11 -2.39
CA VAL A 91 4.63 -8.14 -3.12
C VAL A 91 4.91 -9.52 -2.53
N MET A 92 3.86 -10.25 -2.17
CA MET A 92 4.01 -11.62 -1.66
C MET A 92 4.51 -12.59 -2.73
N ASN A 93 5.10 -13.71 -2.31
CA ASN A 93 5.43 -14.79 -3.24
C ASN A 93 4.18 -15.57 -3.66
N ILE A 94 3.50 -15.10 -4.71
CA ILE A 94 2.24 -15.69 -5.21
C ILE A 94 2.45 -17.13 -5.69
N GLY A 95 3.55 -17.41 -6.38
CA GLY A 95 3.85 -18.76 -6.88
C GLY A 95 4.03 -19.79 -5.76
N ALA A 96 4.67 -19.39 -4.65
CA ALA A 96 4.81 -20.23 -3.47
C ALA A 96 3.46 -20.52 -2.80
N LEU A 97 2.57 -19.51 -2.69
CA LEU A 97 1.22 -19.72 -2.15
C LEU A 97 0.42 -20.72 -2.99
N LYS A 98 0.43 -20.54 -4.32
CA LYS A 98 -0.25 -21.45 -5.27
C LYS A 98 0.29 -22.87 -5.24
N SER A 99 1.52 -23.04 -4.74
CA SER A 99 2.18 -24.33 -4.59
C SER A 99 1.98 -24.94 -3.19
N GLY A 100 1.14 -24.33 -2.34
CA GLY A 100 0.91 -24.77 -0.96
C GLY A 100 2.11 -24.58 -0.02
N MET A 101 3.11 -23.77 -0.39
CA MET A 101 4.32 -23.55 0.40
C MET A 101 4.10 -22.44 1.44
N GLU A 102 3.13 -22.62 2.34
CA GLU A 102 2.69 -21.60 3.30
C GLU A 102 3.83 -21.07 4.18
N GLU A 103 4.69 -21.95 4.68
CA GLU A 103 5.86 -21.57 5.50
C GLU A 103 6.81 -20.63 4.75
N LYS A 104 7.03 -20.88 3.45
CA LYS A 104 7.88 -20.04 2.60
C LYS A 104 7.25 -18.65 2.41
N VAL A 105 5.94 -18.60 2.22
CA VAL A 105 5.20 -17.35 2.04
C VAL A 105 5.23 -16.51 3.31
N GLN A 106 4.99 -17.13 4.48
CA GLN A 106 5.05 -16.43 5.76
C GLN A 106 6.47 -15.96 6.08
N ALA A 107 7.49 -16.81 5.89
CA ALA A 107 8.88 -16.42 6.12
C ALA A 107 9.31 -15.25 5.23
N ASP A 108 8.83 -15.20 3.99
CA ASP A 108 9.09 -14.09 3.06
C ASP A 108 8.48 -12.76 3.53
N MET A 109 7.25 -12.79 4.03
CA MET A 109 6.61 -11.61 4.63
C MET A 109 7.29 -11.21 5.95
N GLN A 110 7.61 -12.19 6.80
CA GLN A 110 8.25 -11.94 8.10
C GLN A 110 9.62 -11.29 7.94
N ALA A 111 10.41 -11.71 6.94
CA ALA A 111 11.73 -11.12 6.67
C ALA A 111 11.65 -9.62 6.38
N VAL A 112 10.59 -9.15 5.70
CA VAL A 112 10.33 -7.72 5.47
C VAL A 112 9.82 -7.04 6.73
N VAL A 113 8.84 -7.66 7.41
CA VAL A 113 8.24 -7.09 8.63
C VAL A 113 9.27 -6.92 9.75
N ASP A 114 10.18 -7.87 9.94
CA ASP A 114 11.21 -7.81 10.98
C ASP A 114 12.18 -6.65 10.76
N VAL A 115 12.58 -6.42 9.51
CA VAL A 115 13.44 -5.28 9.15
C VAL A 115 12.72 -3.94 9.35
N ALA A 116 11.44 -3.89 8.98
CA ALA A 116 10.61 -2.68 9.10
C ALA A 116 10.11 -2.40 10.51
N LYS A 117 10.28 -3.34 11.45
CA LYS A 117 9.75 -3.27 12.80
C LYS A 117 10.12 -1.94 13.47
N ASP A 118 9.12 -1.29 14.04
CA ASP A 118 9.19 0.01 14.73
C ASP A 118 9.73 1.19 13.89
N GLN A 119 9.95 1.00 12.59
CA GLN A 119 10.53 2.01 11.69
C GLN A 119 9.60 2.36 10.53
N ALA A 120 8.92 1.37 9.95
CA ALA A 120 8.00 1.56 8.82
C ALA A 120 6.75 0.68 8.94
N LEU A 121 5.65 1.10 8.30
CA LEU A 121 4.46 0.25 8.12
C LEU A 121 4.65 -0.70 6.94
N VAL A 122 4.22 -1.95 7.09
CA VAL A 122 4.30 -2.94 6.01
C VAL A 122 2.91 -3.29 5.47
N LYS A 123 2.75 -3.13 4.16
CA LYS A 123 1.56 -3.53 3.40
C LYS A 123 1.93 -4.68 2.48
N VAL A 124 1.16 -5.75 2.52
CA VAL A 124 1.37 -6.93 1.68
C VAL A 124 0.44 -6.87 0.48
N ILE A 125 1.01 -6.71 -0.70
CA ILE A 125 0.30 -6.82 -1.98
C ILE A 125 0.11 -8.31 -2.29
N ILE A 126 -1.14 -8.72 -2.37
CA ILE A 126 -1.53 -10.13 -2.59
C ILE A 126 -1.91 -10.43 -4.04
N GLU A 127 -2.08 -9.40 -4.88
CA GLU A 127 -2.51 -9.50 -6.28
C GLU A 127 -3.79 -10.36 -6.41
N MET A 128 -4.86 -9.89 -5.76
CA MET A 128 -6.11 -10.63 -5.52
C MET A 128 -6.67 -11.36 -6.76
N THR A 129 -6.52 -10.77 -7.94
CA THR A 129 -7.06 -11.30 -9.20
C THR A 129 -6.46 -12.63 -9.62
N LEU A 130 -5.31 -12.98 -9.06
CA LEU A 130 -4.66 -14.27 -9.29
C LEU A 130 -5.11 -15.33 -8.28
N LEU A 131 -5.83 -14.95 -7.22
CA LEU A 131 -6.11 -15.83 -6.09
C LEU A 131 -7.54 -16.39 -6.14
N THR A 132 -7.69 -17.65 -5.76
CA THR A 132 -8.99 -18.19 -5.36
C THR A 132 -9.42 -17.61 -4.02
N LYS A 133 -10.68 -17.84 -3.61
CA LYS A 133 -11.16 -17.45 -2.28
C LYS A 133 -10.37 -18.11 -1.15
N GLU A 134 -9.99 -19.37 -1.32
CA GLU A 134 -9.20 -20.13 -0.34
C GLU A 134 -7.77 -19.57 -0.23
N GLU A 135 -7.14 -19.29 -1.37
CA GLU A 135 -5.81 -18.65 -1.41
C GLU A 135 -5.84 -17.23 -0.83
N LEU A 136 -6.92 -16.47 -1.08
CA LEU A 136 -7.13 -15.14 -0.49
C LEU A 136 -7.16 -15.19 1.03
N LEU A 137 -7.95 -16.10 1.61
CA LEU A 137 -8.02 -16.31 3.05
C LEU A 137 -6.65 -16.66 3.60
N LYS A 138 -5.97 -17.60 2.95
CA LYS A 138 -4.63 -18.03 3.37
C LYS A 138 -3.61 -16.89 3.31
N ALA A 139 -3.60 -16.10 2.25
CA ALA A 139 -2.70 -14.96 2.12
C ALA A 139 -2.88 -13.95 3.27
N CYS A 140 -4.14 -13.67 3.63
CA CYS A 140 -4.47 -12.78 4.75
C CYS A 140 -4.03 -13.35 6.11
N GLU A 141 -4.25 -14.65 6.33
CA GLU A 141 -3.80 -15.34 7.55
C GLU A 141 -2.28 -15.27 7.72
N LEU A 142 -1.53 -15.57 6.65
CA LEU A 142 -0.07 -15.56 6.67
C LEU A 142 0.49 -14.14 6.84
N ALA A 143 -0.11 -13.14 6.20
CA ALA A 143 0.30 -11.74 6.38
C ALA A 143 0.04 -11.25 7.82
N ARG A 144 -1.09 -11.62 8.42
CA ARG A 144 -1.39 -11.34 9.82
C ARG A 144 -0.40 -12.04 10.75
N ALA A 145 -0.11 -13.32 10.51
CA ALA A 145 0.85 -14.09 11.29
C ALA A 145 2.27 -13.51 11.19
N ALA A 146 2.68 -13.07 9.99
CA ALA A 146 3.94 -12.36 9.77
C ALA A 146 3.98 -10.98 10.46
N GLY A 147 2.82 -10.45 10.84
CA GLY A 147 2.70 -9.19 11.56
C GLY A 147 2.64 -7.95 10.67
N ALA A 148 2.25 -8.10 9.40
CA ALA A 148 1.99 -6.99 8.50
C ALA A 148 0.86 -6.09 9.00
N ASP A 149 0.87 -4.81 8.58
CA ASP A 149 -0.08 -3.81 9.02
C ASP A 149 -1.29 -3.70 8.07
N PHE A 150 -1.07 -3.96 6.78
CA PHE A 150 -2.10 -3.86 5.73
C PHE A 150 -2.06 -5.05 4.77
N ILE A 151 -3.22 -5.37 4.20
CA ILE A 151 -3.31 -6.01 2.89
C ILE A 151 -3.54 -4.93 1.83
N LYS A 152 -2.79 -5.02 0.72
CA LYS A 152 -3.02 -4.24 -0.50
C LYS A 152 -3.55 -5.16 -1.60
N THR A 153 -4.58 -4.72 -2.30
CA THR A 153 -5.31 -5.57 -3.25
C THR A 153 -4.45 -5.98 -4.45
N SER A 154 -3.80 -5.02 -5.11
CA SER A 154 -3.17 -5.25 -6.41
C SER A 154 -1.87 -4.46 -6.61
N THR A 155 -1.06 -4.85 -7.58
CA THR A 155 0.11 -4.07 -8.04
C THR A 155 -0.26 -3.04 -9.10
N GLY A 156 -1.41 -3.23 -9.76
CA GLY A 156 -1.84 -2.49 -10.93
C GLY A 156 -1.28 -2.98 -12.26
N LEU A 157 -0.43 -4.01 -12.27
CA LEU A 157 0.13 -4.59 -13.48
C LEU A 157 -0.96 -5.21 -14.38
N LEU A 158 -1.91 -5.95 -13.81
CA LEU A 158 -2.92 -6.69 -14.56
C LEU A 158 -4.08 -5.80 -15.06
N LYS A 159 -4.14 -4.53 -14.66
CA LYS A 159 -5.18 -3.55 -15.06
C LYS A 159 -6.62 -4.05 -14.83
N VAL A 160 -6.83 -4.80 -13.75
CA VAL A 160 -8.15 -5.23 -13.30
C VAL A 160 -8.57 -4.40 -12.10
N ASN A 161 -9.82 -3.96 -12.10
CA ASN A 161 -10.38 -3.11 -11.06
C ASN A 161 -10.77 -3.94 -9.84
N THR A 162 -10.47 -3.45 -8.65
CA THR A 162 -11.02 -4.00 -7.41
C THR A 162 -12.46 -3.50 -7.25
N THR A 163 -13.39 -4.41 -6.94
CA THR A 163 -14.80 -4.09 -6.72
C THR A 163 -15.10 -3.82 -5.25
N VAL A 164 -16.17 -3.06 -4.98
CA VAL A 164 -16.67 -2.78 -3.61
C VAL A 164 -16.96 -4.08 -2.83
N ALA A 165 -17.49 -5.10 -3.51
CA ALA A 165 -17.77 -6.40 -2.89
C ALA A 165 -16.49 -7.15 -2.46
N GLU A 166 -15.43 -7.08 -3.27
CA GLU A 166 -14.13 -7.66 -2.91
C GLU A 166 -13.48 -6.93 -1.74
N VAL A 167 -13.59 -5.60 -1.68
CA VAL A 167 -13.10 -4.80 -0.54
C VAL A 167 -13.84 -5.19 0.74
N LYS A 168 -15.17 -5.34 0.66
CA LYS A 168 -15.97 -5.76 1.82
C LYS A 168 -15.58 -7.14 2.32
N LEU A 169 -15.46 -8.11 1.41
CA LEU A 169 -14.99 -9.45 1.73
C LEU A 169 -13.60 -9.41 2.38
N LEU A 170 -12.66 -8.67 1.78
CA LEU A 170 -11.32 -8.55 2.31
C LEU A 170 -11.31 -7.92 3.70
N LYS A 171 -12.15 -6.90 3.93
CA LYS A 171 -12.28 -6.28 5.25
C LYS A 171 -12.80 -7.27 6.29
N GLU A 172 -13.80 -8.08 5.96
CA GLU A 172 -14.33 -9.11 6.85
C GLU A 172 -13.26 -10.13 7.25
N ILE A 173 -12.32 -10.45 6.35
CA ILE A 173 -11.22 -11.40 6.60
C ILE A 173 -10.15 -10.81 7.53
N VAL A 174 -9.77 -9.55 7.34
CA VAL A 174 -8.58 -8.95 7.99
C VAL A 174 -8.89 -8.09 9.21
N ALA A 175 -10.17 -7.81 9.47
CA ALA A 175 -10.58 -7.00 10.62
C ALA A 175 -10.57 -7.81 11.93
N PRO A 176 -10.29 -7.14 13.07
CA PRO A 176 -9.93 -5.72 13.24
C PRO A 176 -8.42 -5.42 13.13
N GLU A 177 -7.58 -6.43 12.90
CA GLU A 177 -6.13 -6.35 13.13
C GLU A 177 -5.37 -5.57 12.04
N MET A 178 -5.81 -5.68 10.78
CA MET A 178 -5.11 -5.07 9.64
C MET A 178 -5.96 -4.04 8.90
N GLY A 179 -5.27 -3.10 8.26
CA GLY A 179 -5.86 -2.17 7.31
C GLY A 179 -6.03 -2.79 5.92
N VAL A 180 -6.93 -2.23 5.12
CA VAL A 180 -7.09 -2.59 3.70
C VAL A 180 -6.69 -1.39 2.85
N LYS A 181 -5.71 -1.57 1.95
CA LYS A 181 -5.34 -0.60 0.92
C LYS A 181 -5.91 -1.06 -0.42
N VAL A 182 -6.74 -0.24 -1.03
CA VAL A 182 -7.34 -0.53 -2.34
C VAL A 182 -6.57 0.19 -3.42
N SER A 183 -6.15 -0.55 -4.43
CA SER A 183 -5.51 -0.04 -5.64
C SER A 183 -6.27 -0.54 -6.87
N CYS A 184 -6.35 0.31 -7.90
CA CYS A 184 -7.08 0.09 -9.16
C CYS A 184 -8.61 0.10 -9.02
N GLY A 185 -9.29 0.66 -10.03
CA GLY A 185 -10.75 0.71 -10.07
C GLY A 185 -11.39 1.87 -9.30
N ILE A 186 -10.66 2.98 -9.14
CA ILE A 186 -11.20 4.21 -8.53
C ILE A 186 -10.86 5.37 -9.46
N TYR A 187 -11.89 6.01 -10.03
CA TYR A 187 -11.79 7.07 -11.02
C TYR A 187 -12.43 8.38 -10.56
N ASP A 188 -13.35 8.31 -9.60
CA ASP A 188 -14.03 9.47 -9.04
C ASP A 188 -14.24 9.38 -7.52
N GLU A 189 -14.84 10.44 -6.97
CA GLU A 189 -15.06 10.57 -5.53
C GLU A 189 -16.10 9.57 -5.03
N ASP A 190 -17.17 9.30 -5.80
CA ASP A 190 -18.25 8.42 -5.36
C ASP A 190 -17.76 6.97 -5.26
N GLU A 191 -16.93 6.53 -6.21
CA GLU A 191 -16.23 5.25 -6.13
C GLU A 191 -15.27 5.19 -4.94
N ALA A 192 -14.50 6.27 -4.69
CA ALA A 192 -13.61 6.34 -3.54
C ALA A 192 -14.38 6.21 -2.22
N LEU A 193 -15.52 6.89 -2.09
CA LEU A 193 -16.40 6.81 -0.93
C LEU A 193 -16.96 5.40 -0.75
N ALA A 194 -17.43 4.77 -1.83
CA ALA A 194 -17.94 3.41 -1.78
C ALA A 194 -16.89 2.39 -1.31
N MET A 195 -15.63 2.54 -1.72
CA MET A 195 -14.53 1.69 -1.22
C MET A 195 -14.30 1.88 0.28
N LEU A 196 -14.41 3.10 0.79
CA LEU A 196 -14.25 3.39 2.22
C LEU A 196 -15.41 2.83 3.05
N GLU A 197 -16.63 2.96 2.56
CA GLU A 197 -17.81 2.36 3.18
C GLU A 197 -17.73 0.83 3.22
N ALA A 198 -17.12 0.22 2.20
CA ALA A 198 -16.83 -1.21 2.19
C ALA A 198 -15.71 -1.63 3.15
N GLY A 199 -14.96 -0.68 3.73
CA GLY A 199 -13.95 -0.93 4.75
C GLY A 199 -12.51 -0.69 4.33
N ALA A 200 -12.27 -0.10 3.16
CA ALA A 200 -10.96 0.41 2.81
C ALA A 200 -10.45 1.41 3.86
N SER A 201 -9.17 1.33 4.18
CA SER A 201 -8.47 2.21 5.12
C SER A 201 -7.51 3.16 4.40
N ARG A 202 -7.08 2.79 3.19
CA ARG A 202 -6.23 3.59 2.31
C ARG A 202 -6.59 3.35 0.85
N LEU A 203 -6.46 4.37 0.00
CA LEU A 203 -6.78 4.29 -1.41
C LEU A 203 -5.58 4.72 -2.26
N GLU A 204 -5.40 4.05 -3.39
CA GLU A 204 -4.47 4.44 -4.45
C GLU A 204 -5.27 4.77 -5.70
N ILE A 205 -5.35 6.07 -6.01
CA ILE A 205 -6.23 6.62 -7.05
C ILE A 205 -5.38 7.32 -8.11
N SER A 206 -5.37 6.79 -9.33
CA SER A 206 -4.59 7.33 -10.46
C SER A 206 -5.06 8.72 -10.90
N ALA A 207 -6.36 9.02 -10.78
CA ALA A 207 -6.94 10.32 -11.12
C ALA A 207 -7.07 11.28 -9.91
N SER A 208 -6.37 11.00 -8.80
CA SER A 208 -6.51 11.74 -7.52
C SER A 208 -6.36 13.25 -7.65
N VAL A 209 -5.38 13.76 -8.39
CA VAL A 209 -5.17 15.22 -8.56
C VAL A 209 -6.36 15.87 -9.28
N SER A 210 -6.87 15.24 -10.35
CA SER A 210 -8.05 15.71 -11.09
C SER A 210 -9.30 15.68 -10.21
N MET A 211 -9.48 14.59 -9.45
CA MET A 211 -10.58 14.41 -8.51
C MET A 211 -10.58 15.49 -7.42
N MET A 212 -9.43 15.76 -6.80
CA MET A 212 -9.32 16.77 -5.75
C MET A 212 -9.50 18.20 -6.28
N THR A 213 -8.99 18.50 -7.48
CA THR A 213 -9.07 19.85 -8.07
C THR A 213 -10.50 20.22 -8.48
N LYS A 214 -11.33 19.24 -8.85
CA LYS A 214 -12.74 19.49 -9.19
C LYS A 214 -13.63 19.79 -7.97
N ASN A 215 -13.15 19.51 -6.76
CA ASN A 215 -13.97 19.51 -5.56
C ASN A 215 -13.39 20.46 -4.50
N ASP A 216 -13.72 21.75 -4.61
CA ASP A 216 -13.25 22.82 -3.70
C ASP A 216 -13.72 22.66 -2.24
N LYS A 217 -14.61 21.70 -1.95
CA LYS A 217 -15.11 21.42 -0.59
C LYS A 217 -14.55 20.10 -0.08
N MET A 218 -13.57 20.19 0.82
CA MET A 218 -13.07 19.02 1.56
C MET A 218 -14.21 18.39 2.39
N LYS A 219 -14.76 17.26 1.95
CA LYS A 219 -15.72 16.50 2.74
C LYS A 219 -15.03 15.85 3.94
N LYS A 220 -15.54 16.16 5.13
CA LYS A 220 -15.20 15.42 6.35
C LYS A 220 -15.98 14.10 6.34
N LEU A 221 -15.27 12.99 6.27
CA LEU A 221 -15.82 11.64 6.36
C LEU A 221 -16.07 11.26 7.82
N GLY A 222 -17.21 10.62 8.08
CA GLY A 222 -17.50 9.94 9.33
C GLY A 222 -16.70 8.63 9.42
N GLY A 223 -15.99 8.41 10.53
CA GLY A 223 -15.13 7.23 10.72
C GLY A 223 -13.75 7.58 11.27
N GLY A 224 -13.27 6.74 12.19
CA GLY A 224 -11.91 6.80 12.72
C GLY A 224 -10.89 6.34 11.67
N ARG A 225 -9.72 6.97 11.62
CA ARG A 225 -8.61 6.48 10.82
C ARG A 225 -8.15 5.14 11.38
N TRP A 226 -7.86 4.15 10.54
CA TRP A 226 -7.20 2.92 11.01
C TRP A 226 -5.90 3.32 11.72
N GLN A 227 -5.68 2.76 12.90
CA GLN A 227 -4.47 2.97 13.68
C GLN A 227 -3.83 1.61 13.94
N ARG A 228 -2.50 1.57 13.80
CA ARG A 228 -1.72 0.41 14.18
C ARG A 228 -2.01 0.08 15.64
N GLN A 229 -2.51 -1.13 15.89
CA GLN A 229 -2.66 -1.59 17.26
C GLN A 229 -1.25 -1.74 17.86
N LYS A 230 -1.00 -1.10 19.00
CA LYS A 230 0.26 -1.32 19.72
C LYS A 230 0.28 -2.78 20.14
N LYS A 231 1.19 -3.58 19.58
CA LYS A 231 1.44 -4.94 20.05
C LYS A 231 1.98 -4.81 21.47
N ASN A 232 1.17 -5.18 22.47
CA ASN A 232 1.67 -5.31 23.83
C ASN A 232 2.78 -6.37 23.80
N GLY A 233 3.97 -5.99 24.24
CA GLY A 233 5.12 -6.90 24.37
C GLY A 233 4.87 -7.97 25.42
#